data_AF-A0A7J8DG62-F1
#
_entry.id   AF-A0A7J8DG62-F1
#
_cell.length_a   1.000
_cell.length_b   1.000
_cell.length_c   1.000
_cell.angle_alpha   90.00
_cell.angle_beta   90.00
_cell.angle_gamma   90.00
#
_symmetry.space_group_name_H-M   'P 1'
#
loop_
_entity.id
_entity.type
_entity.pdbx_description
1 polymer ?
#
loop_
_entity_poly.entity_id
_entity_poly.type
_entity_poly.pdbx_seq_one_letter_code
_entity_poly.pdbx_strand_id
1 'polypeptide(L)'
;MADSTTMLSISDPIHMVLIKTDIFGETTLVASYFLEWRSVLGSENGVTNLTVELMGVGTESKVSVGILNIKLEMYPPLNQTLSQEVVNTQLALERQKTAEKERLFLVYAKQWWREYLQIRPSHNSRLVKIFAQDENGINRPVCSFVKPLRAGRLLDTPRQAARFVNVLGYERAPVIGGGGKQEQWCTLLAFLCRNKGDCEDHANLLCSLLLGYGLEAFVCVGTKAKGVPHAWVMTCGTDGTITFWESLTGHRYIHKSVNPDEPPVAEQPKPLYPYRTIGCVFNHQMFLGNCQPSDSVEICVFDLNDESKWKPMSEEAIKSVCAPGATTSLPPFPPLCASTIDASVTSNEIEMQLRLLVSEHRKDLGLTTVWEDQLSYLLSPALASYEFERTTSISAGNEEFQDAIRRAVPDGHTFKGFPIHFVYRNARRAFATCLRSPFCEEIICCRGDQVRLAVRVRVFTYPESACAVWIMFACECAS
;
A
#
# COMPACT_ATOMS: atom_id res chain seq x y z
N MET A 1 2.58 4.55 37.76
CA MET A 1 3.00 5.56 36.77
C MET A 1 4.46 5.30 36.47
N ALA A 2 4.89 5.35 35.21
CA ALA A 2 6.30 5.26 34.87
C ALA A 2 7.04 6.46 35.49
N ASP A 3 8.15 6.21 36.18
CA ASP A 3 9.02 7.29 36.65
C ASP A 3 9.81 7.89 35.48
N SER A 4 10.40 9.07 35.69
CA SER A 4 11.09 9.82 34.64
C SER A 4 12.30 9.06 34.05
N THR A 5 12.97 8.23 34.86
CA THR A 5 14.05 7.33 34.41
C THR A 5 13.55 6.24 33.46
N THR A 6 12.41 5.62 33.79
CA THR A 6 11.75 4.65 32.91
C THR A 6 11.34 5.31 31.59
N MET A 7 10.80 6.53 31.66
CA MET A 7 10.42 7.28 30.46
C MET A 7 11.62 7.67 29.59
N LEU A 8 12.77 7.99 30.18
CA LEU A 8 13.99 8.31 29.43
C LEU A 8 14.47 7.13 28.55
N SER A 9 14.18 5.89 28.97
CA SER A 9 14.50 4.67 28.22
C SER A 9 13.64 4.45 26.96
N ILE A 10 12.54 5.19 26.81
CA ILE A 10 11.65 5.11 25.65
C ILE A 10 12.26 5.95 24.52
N SER A 11 13.06 5.31 23.67
CA SER A 11 13.84 5.97 22.62
C SER A 11 13.10 6.24 21.30
N ASP A 12 11.82 5.85 21.21
CA ASP A 12 11.04 6.05 19.99
C ASP A 12 10.69 7.54 19.81
N PRO A 13 11.03 8.16 18.67
CA PRO A 13 10.63 9.53 18.37
C PRO A 13 9.13 9.61 18.03
N ILE A 14 8.56 10.80 18.17
CA ILE A 14 7.23 11.08 17.64
C ILE A 14 7.37 11.33 16.13
N HIS A 15 6.78 10.46 15.31
CA HIS A 15 6.75 10.65 13.86
C HIS A 15 5.62 11.60 13.48
N MET A 16 5.99 12.76 12.96
CA MET A 16 5.08 13.81 12.48
C MET A 16 5.10 13.84 10.96
N VAL A 17 3.91 13.83 10.35
CA VAL A 17 3.75 13.90 8.90
C VAL A 17 2.87 15.10 8.56
N LEU A 18 3.37 15.96 7.66
CA LEU A 18 2.61 17.09 7.13
C LEU A 18 2.08 16.74 5.74
N ILE A 19 0.76 16.75 5.60
CA ILE A 19 0.07 16.53 4.33
C ILE A 19 -0.62 17.81 3.87
N LYS A 20 -0.59 18.06 2.56
CA LYS A 20 -1.42 19.05 1.89
C LYS A 20 -2.56 18.32 1.21
N THR A 21 -3.80 18.78 1.42
CA THR A 21 -4.98 18.26 0.74
C THR A 21 -5.52 19.34 -0.19
N ASP A 22 -5.75 18.99 -1.45
CA ASP A 22 -6.35 19.93 -2.41
C ASP A 22 -7.88 19.96 -2.32
N ILE A 23 -8.51 20.82 -3.13
CA ILE A 23 -9.98 20.99 -3.18
C ILE A 23 -10.73 19.74 -3.65
N PHE A 24 -10.02 18.78 -4.25
CA PHE A 24 -10.57 17.51 -4.73
C PHE A 24 -10.33 16.36 -3.73
N GLY A 25 -9.70 16.64 -2.59
CA GLY A 25 -9.38 15.66 -1.56
C GLY A 25 -8.12 14.84 -1.87
N GLU A 26 -7.32 15.22 -2.86
CA GLU A 26 -6.04 14.57 -3.14
C GLU A 26 -4.99 15.04 -2.13
N THR A 27 -4.33 14.07 -1.51
CA THR A 27 -3.31 14.27 -0.49
C THR A 27 -1.92 14.22 -1.10
N THR A 28 -1.05 15.14 -0.71
CA THR A 28 0.37 15.13 -1.03
C THR A 28 1.19 15.27 0.24
N LEU A 29 2.23 14.45 0.37
CA LEU A 29 3.19 14.54 1.46
C LEU A 29 4.07 15.78 1.28
N VAL A 30 4.14 16.64 2.29
CA VAL A 30 4.93 17.88 2.28
C VAL A 30 6.20 17.72 3.12
N ALA A 31 6.08 17.14 4.31
CA ALA A 31 7.21 16.89 5.22
C ALA A 31 6.99 15.64 6.06
N SER A 32 8.08 14.99 6.48
CA SER A 32 8.11 13.88 7.42
C SER A 32 9.21 14.15 8.45
N TYR A 33 8.87 14.18 9.74
CA TYR A 33 9.79 14.62 10.79
C TYR A 33 9.74 13.69 12.00
N PHE A 34 10.91 13.36 12.57
CA PHE A 34 11.04 12.53 13.76
C PHE A 34 11.42 13.42 14.95
N LEU A 35 10.44 13.73 15.79
CA LEU A 35 10.58 14.62 16.94
C LEU A 35 11.11 13.85 18.16
N GLU A 36 12.26 14.30 18.69
CA GLU A 36 12.80 13.84 19.96
C GLU A 36 12.06 14.53 21.11
N TRP A 37 11.14 13.81 21.75
CA TRP A 37 10.24 14.35 22.77
C TRP A 37 10.86 14.37 24.17
N ARG A 38 11.91 13.58 24.45
CA ARG A 38 12.45 13.39 25.81
C ARG A 38 13.08 14.63 26.43
N SER A 39 13.28 15.70 25.65
CA SER A 39 13.67 17.02 26.16
C SER A 39 12.69 17.54 27.24
N VAL A 40 11.41 17.16 27.17
CA VAL A 40 10.40 17.54 28.16
C VAL A 40 10.65 16.93 29.54
N LEU A 41 11.36 15.80 29.64
CA LEU A 41 11.67 15.12 30.91
C LEU A 41 12.61 15.94 31.81
N GLY A 42 13.40 16.83 31.20
CA GLY A 42 14.31 17.75 31.88
C GLY A 42 13.74 19.14 32.13
N SER A 43 12.51 19.41 31.71
CA SER A 43 11.92 20.75 31.74
C SER A 43 11.18 21.04 33.04
N GLU A 44 11.28 22.29 33.53
CA GLU A 44 10.51 22.75 34.68
C GLU A 44 9.00 22.66 34.40
N ASN A 45 8.23 22.17 35.37
CA ASN A 45 6.79 21.92 35.26
C ASN A 45 6.38 20.90 34.17
N GLY A 46 7.33 20.16 33.57
CA GLY A 46 7.03 19.17 32.54
C GLY A 46 6.55 19.78 31.22
N VAL A 47 6.92 21.03 30.94
CA VAL A 47 6.52 21.76 29.73
C VAL A 47 7.76 22.25 28.98
N THR A 48 7.82 22.01 27.67
CA THR A 48 8.89 22.54 26.82
C THR A 48 8.34 23.13 25.53
N ASN A 49 9.02 24.15 25.00
CA ASN A 49 8.71 24.74 23.71
C ASN A 49 9.85 24.47 22.74
N LEU A 50 9.52 23.97 21.55
CA LEU A 50 10.47 23.57 20.52
C LEU A 50 10.10 24.27 19.22
N THR A 51 11.10 24.75 18.51
CA THR A 51 10.95 25.25 17.14
C THR A 51 11.59 24.22 16.22
N VAL A 52 10.79 23.62 15.34
CA VAL A 52 11.28 22.64 14.37
C VAL A 52 11.18 23.19 12.96
N GLU A 53 12.29 23.10 12.22
CA GLU A 53 12.30 23.34 10.79
C GLU A 53 11.87 22.06 10.07
N LEU A 54 10.82 22.17 9.26
CA LEU A 54 10.31 21.08 8.44
C LEU A 54 10.99 21.16 7.07
N MET A 55 11.57 20.04 6.66
CA MET A 55 12.15 19.87 5.33
C MET A 55 11.13 19.22 4.40
N GLY A 56 11.28 19.47 3.10
CA GLY A 56 10.52 18.79 2.06
C GLY A 56 10.78 17.28 2.03
N VAL A 57 10.21 16.59 1.05
CA VAL A 57 10.41 15.14 0.87
C VAL A 57 11.03 14.83 -0.49
N GLY A 58 11.64 13.64 -0.61
CA GLY A 58 12.26 13.18 -1.84
C GLY A 58 13.37 14.09 -2.33
N THR A 59 13.27 14.60 -3.57
CA THR A 59 14.23 15.54 -4.16
C THR A 59 14.32 16.85 -3.38
N GLU A 60 13.27 17.21 -2.64
CA GLU A 60 13.20 18.44 -1.85
C GLU A 60 13.53 18.18 -0.37
N SER A 61 14.05 17.01 0.00
CA SER A 61 14.46 16.66 1.37
C SER A 61 15.51 17.58 2.00
N LYS A 62 16.16 18.42 1.19
CA LYS A 62 17.13 19.45 1.60
C LYS A 62 16.58 20.87 1.55
N VAL A 63 15.31 21.04 1.19
CA VAL A 63 14.65 22.35 1.06
C VAL A 63 13.70 22.55 2.23
N SER A 64 13.80 23.70 2.91
CA SER A 64 12.90 24.06 4.00
C SER A 64 11.51 24.38 3.46
N VAL A 65 10.47 23.76 4.03
CA VAL A 65 9.06 24.02 3.67
C VAL A 65 8.34 24.89 4.70
N GLY A 66 8.92 25.07 5.89
CA GLY A 66 8.38 25.93 6.92
C GLY A 66 8.90 25.60 8.32
N ILE A 67 8.47 26.40 9.29
CA ILE A 67 8.84 26.27 10.70
C ILE A 67 7.56 26.00 11.50
N LEU A 68 7.63 25.04 12.42
CA LEU A 68 6.56 24.73 13.36
C LEU A 68 7.02 24.98 14.78
N ASN A 69 6.27 25.78 15.53
CA ASN A 69 6.47 25.96 16.97
C ASN A 69 5.58 24.96 17.71
N ILE A 70 6.19 24.12 18.53
CA ILE A 70 5.55 23.01 19.24
C ILE A 70 5.70 23.25 20.74
N LYS A 71 4.58 23.19 21.47
CA LYS A 71 4.57 23.10 22.93
C LYS A 71 4.31 21.63 23.31
N LEU A 72 5.25 21.01 24.01
CA LEU A 72 5.09 19.68 24.58
C LEU A 72 4.84 19.79 26.08
N GLU A 73 3.89 18.99 26.58
CA GLU A 73 3.51 18.95 27.98
C GLU A 73 3.36 17.49 28.42
N MET A 74 3.96 17.17 29.56
CA MET A 74 3.85 15.87 30.21
C MET A 74 2.58 15.79 31.05
N TYR A 75 1.68 14.87 30.71
CA TYR A 75 0.46 14.62 31.47
C TYR A 75 0.27 13.12 31.79
N PRO A 76 0.07 12.74 33.06
CA PRO A 76 0.12 13.60 34.25
C PRO A 76 1.54 14.15 34.53
N PRO A 77 1.68 15.23 35.33
CA PRO A 77 2.98 15.78 35.68
C PRO A 77 3.89 14.74 36.34
N LEU A 78 5.20 14.81 36.07
CA LEU A 78 6.19 13.94 36.69
C LEU A 78 6.37 14.27 38.17
N ASN A 79 6.43 13.25 39.01
CA ASN A 79 6.75 13.42 40.44
C ASN A 79 8.18 13.94 40.66
N GLN A 80 9.10 13.63 39.75
CA GLN A 80 10.48 14.06 39.77
C GLN A 80 10.97 14.30 38.34
N THR A 81 11.48 15.51 38.07
CA THR A 81 12.12 15.85 36.81
C THR A 81 13.57 15.36 36.79
N LEU A 82 14.07 15.05 35.60
CA LEU A 82 15.49 14.76 35.41
C LEU A 82 16.26 16.06 35.24
N SER A 83 17.57 16.06 35.48
CA SER A 83 18.39 17.20 35.07
C SER A 83 18.52 17.21 33.54
N GLN A 84 18.56 18.40 32.95
CA GLN A 84 18.76 18.52 31.50
C GLN A 84 20.08 17.88 31.03
N GLU A 85 21.10 17.91 31.88
CA GLU A 85 22.39 17.26 31.62
C GLU A 85 22.26 15.72 31.51
N VAL A 86 21.47 15.09 32.37
CA VAL A 86 21.22 13.63 32.32
C VAL A 86 20.49 13.27 31.03
N VAL A 87 19.45 14.03 30.66
CA VAL A 87 18.71 13.82 29.40
C VAL A 87 19.64 13.98 28.20
N ASN A 88 20.38 15.10 28.11
CA ASN A 88 21.27 15.37 26.99
C ASN A 88 22.38 14.34 26.86
N THR A 89 22.98 13.91 27.99
CA THR A 89 24.02 12.88 28.03
C THR A 89 23.49 11.55 27.51
N GLN A 90 22.30 11.14 27.95
CA GLN A 90 21.67 9.91 27.47
C GLN A 90 21.41 9.96 25.95
N LEU A 91 20.83 11.05 25.45
CA LEU A 91 20.56 11.23 24.03
C LEU A 91 21.84 11.20 23.19
N ALA A 92 22.93 11.82 23.67
CA ALA A 92 24.22 11.80 23.00
C ALA A 92 24.82 10.39 22.95
N LEU A 93 24.78 9.64 24.06
CA LEU A 93 25.25 8.26 24.14
C LEU A 93 24.46 7.33 23.22
N GLU A 94 23.13 7.46 23.18
CA GLU A 94 22.27 6.69 22.28
C GLU A 94 22.58 6.98 20.80
N ARG A 95 22.73 8.26 20.44
CA ARG A 95 23.11 8.65 19.07
C ARG A 95 24.46 8.06 18.66
N GLN A 96 25.47 8.12 19.53
CA GLN A 96 26.78 7.56 19.26
C GLN A 96 26.72 6.03 19.10
N LYS A 97 26.06 5.34 20.03
CA LYS A 97 25.89 3.88 20.00
C LYS A 97 25.17 3.43 18.73
N THR A 98 24.18 4.20 18.31
CA THR A 98 23.38 3.90 17.12
C THR A 98 24.14 4.13 15.83
N ALA A 99 24.85 5.25 15.71
CA ALA A 99 25.73 5.52 14.57
C ALA A 99 26.80 4.43 14.40
N GLU A 100 27.36 3.91 15.50
CA GLU A 100 28.32 2.81 15.44
C GLU A 100 27.68 1.49 14.97
N LYS A 101 26.49 1.14 15.46
CA LYS A 101 25.74 -0.04 14.97
C LYS A 101 25.43 0.06 13.47
N GLU A 102 25.01 1.22 12.99
CA GLU A 102 24.74 1.45 11.57
C GLU A 102 26.01 1.32 10.72
N ARG A 103 27.13 1.87 11.20
CA ARG A 103 28.44 1.72 10.55
C ARG A 103 28.85 0.26 10.46
N LEU A 104 28.72 -0.50 11.55
CA LEU A 104 29.03 -1.93 11.60
C LEU A 104 28.12 -2.74 10.66
N PHE A 105 26.82 -2.46 10.65
CA PHE A 105 25.87 -3.10 9.74
C PHE A 105 26.20 -2.80 8.27
N LEU A 106 26.59 -1.57 7.93
CA LEU A 106 26.99 -1.21 6.58
C LEU A 106 28.25 -1.97 6.13
N VAL A 107 29.24 -2.14 7.02
CA VAL A 107 30.44 -2.95 6.74
C VAL A 107 30.05 -4.41 6.54
N TYR A 108 29.19 -4.95 7.42
CA TYR A 108 28.66 -6.30 7.31
C TYR A 108 27.90 -6.52 6.00
N ALA A 109 26.97 -5.63 5.64
CA ALA A 109 26.17 -5.71 4.43
C ALA A 109 27.05 -5.68 3.17
N LYS A 110 28.10 -4.84 3.16
CA LYS A 110 29.09 -4.82 2.06
C LYS A 110 29.84 -6.15 1.96
N GLN A 111 30.23 -6.74 3.09
CA GLN A 111 30.88 -8.05 3.11
C GLN A 111 29.93 -9.14 2.58
N TRP A 112 28.71 -9.20 3.12
CA TRP A 112 27.67 -10.14 2.69
C TRP A 112 27.39 -10.04 1.18
N TRP A 113 27.31 -8.81 0.65
CA TRP A 113 27.10 -8.56 -0.77
C TRP A 113 28.26 -9.07 -1.63
N ARG A 114 29.51 -8.84 -1.21
CA ARG A 114 30.69 -9.38 -1.90
C ARG A 114 30.66 -10.90 -1.95
N GLU A 115 30.36 -11.55 -0.83
CA GLU A 115 30.22 -13.01 -0.77
C GLU A 115 29.11 -13.51 -1.67
N TYR A 116 27.94 -12.85 -1.68
CA TYR A 116 26.82 -13.20 -2.54
C TYR A 116 27.21 -13.15 -4.02
N LEU A 117 27.92 -12.10 -4.45
CA LEU A 117 28.41 -11.96 -5.82
C LEU A 117 29.46 -13.01 -6.22
N GLN A 118 30.22 -13.54 -5.26
CA GLN A 118 31.23 -14.57 -5.50
C GLN A 118 30.65 -15.97 -5.74
N ILE A 119 29.37 -16.21 -5.36
CA ILE A 119 28.75 -17.53 -5.53
C ILE A 119 28.64 -17.89 -7.02
N ARG A 120 28.12 -16.99 -7.87
CA ARG A 120 27.98 -17.19 -9.32
C ARG A 120 28.05 -15.85 -10.09
N PRO A 121 28.63 -15.83 -11.32
CA PRO A 121 28.68 -14.61 -12.14
C PRO A 121 27.31 -13.97 -12.42
N SER A 122 26.24 -14.77 -12.56
CA SER A 122 24.88 -14.30 -12.80
C SER A 122 24.29 -13.47 -11.65
N HIS A 123 24.87 -13.52 -10.45
CA HIS A 123 24.39 -12.75 -9.31
C HIS A 123 24.59 -11.23 -9.48
N ASN A 124 25.49 -10.79 -10.37
CA ASN A 124 25.71 -9.37 -10.67
C ASN A 124 24.48 -8.68 -11.30
N SER A 125 23.57 -9.43 -11.92
CA SER A 125 22.36 -8.91 -12.55
C SER A 125 21.08 -9.18 -11.74
N ARG A 126 21.18 -9.87 -10.60
CA ARG A 126 20.00 -10.19 -9.76
C ARG A 126 19.57 -8.99 -8.96
N LEU A 127 18.26 -8.78 -8.85
CA LEU A 127 17.68 -7.69 -8.08
C LEU A 127 17.65 -8.04 -6.58
N VAL A 128 18.71 -7.68 -5.87
CA VAL A 128 18.83 -7.85 -4.42
C VAL A 128 18.86 -6.47 -3.75
N LYS A 129 17.83 -6.15 -2.97
CA LYS A 129 17.64 -4.81 -2.37
C LYS A 129 17.91 -4.84 -0.88
N ILE A 130 19.13 -4.48 -0.46
CA ILE A 130 19.50 -4.44 0.97
C ILE A 130 19.07 -3.14 1.65
N PHE A 131 19.23 -2.01 0.94
CA PHE A 131 18.91 -0.67 1.43
C PHE A 131 17.93 0.03 0.48
N ALA A 132 17.04 0.83 1.03
CA ALA A 132 16.17 1.76 0.32
C ALA A 132 16.24 3.14 0.97
N GLN A 133 15.97 4.18 0.18
CA GLN A 133 15.94 5.56 0.67
C GLN A 133 14.51 5.92 1.09
N ASP A 134 14.34 6.46 2.31
CA ASP A 134 13.04 6.91 2.80
C ASP A 134 12.62 8.27 2.20
N GLU A 135 11.43 8.77 2.55
CA GLU A 135 10.95 10.08 2.12
C GLU A 135 11.82 11.27 2.55
N ASN A 136 12.67 11.10 3.57
CA ASN A 136 13.59 12.10 4.10
C ASN A 136 14.99 12.01 3.48
N GLY A 137 15.19 11.11 2.51
CA GLY A 137 16.49 10.90 1.88
C GLY A 137 17.44 10.03 2.70
N ILE A 138 16.97 9.37 3.77
CA ILE A 138 17.79 8.53 4.64
C ILE A 138 17.82 7.11 4.09
N ASN A 139 19.02 6.54 3.94
CA ASN A 139 19.18 5.14 3.55
C ASN A 139 18.89 4.22 4.74
N ARG A 140 17.89 3.35 4.60
CA ARG A 140 17.47 2.39 5.63
C ARG A 140 17.58 0.96 5.11
N PRO A 141 17.90 -0.03 5.96
CA PRO A 141 17.75 -1.43 5.61
C PRO A 141 16.29 -1.73 5.24
N VAL A 142 16.03 -2.50 4.19
CA VAL A 142 14.65 -2.78 3.74
C VAL A 142 13.78 -3.45 4.81
N CYS A 143 14.39 -4.22 5.71
CA CYS A 143 13.72 -4.88 6.82
C CYS A 143 13.06 -3.88 7.80
N SER A 144 13.53 -2.63 7.83
CA SER A 144 12.96 -1.58 8.71
C SER A 144 11.57 -1.08 8.28
N PHE A 145 11.19 -1.28 7.01
CA PHE A 145 9.90 -0.86 6.45
C PHE A 145 8.77 -1.85 6.70
N VAL A 146 9.09 -3.05 7.21
CA VAL A 146 8.12 -4.10 7.50
C VAL A 146 8.09 -4.32 9.01
N LYS A 147 6.89 -4.35 9.59
CA LYS A 147 6.67 -4.74 10.99
C LYS A 147 5.29 -5.41 11.10
N PRO A 148 5.09 -6.42 11.97
CA PRO A 148 3.76 -6.98 12.18
C PRO A 148 2.75 -5.89 12.57
N LEU A 149 1.71 -5.72 11.74
CA LEU A 149 0.67 -4.73 11.91
C LEU A 149 -0.68 -5.40 12.10
N ARG A 150 -1.26 -5.25 13.30
CA ARG A 150 -2.61 -5.75 13.58
C ARG A 150 -3.64 -4.73 13.10
N ALA A 151 -4.60 -5.18 12.30
CA ALA A 151 -5.66 -4.35 11.75
C ALA A 151 -6.82 -4.05 12.72
N GLY A 152 -6.73 -4.49 13.98
CA GLY A 152 -7.80 -4.35 14.96
C GLY A 152 -9.08 -5.08 14.51
N ARG A 153 -10.23 -4.40 14.62
CA ARG A 153 -11.53 -4.88 14.13
C ARG A 153 -11.94 -4.22 12.80
N LEU A 154 -10.99 -3.61 12.09
CA LEU A 154 -11.27 -2.88 10.86
C LEU A 154 -11.08 -3.73 9.60
N LEU A 155 -10.32 -4.81 9.71
CA LEU A 155 -10.14 -5.82 8.67
C LEU A 155 -10.26 -7.18 9.38
N ASP A 156 -11.20 -8.01 8.92
CA ASP A 156 -11.52 -9.31 9.49
C ASP A 156 -10.63 -10.44 8.97
N THR A 157 -10.09 -10.28 7.75
CA THR A 157 -9.34 -11.35 7.08
C THR A 157 -8.10 -10.86 6.33
N PRO A 158 -7.10 -11.73 6.11
CA PRO A 158 -5.97 -11.46 5.24
C PRO A 158 -6.36 -11.01 3.82
N ARG A 159 -7.49 -11.50 3.29
CA ARG A 159 -7.97 -11.10 1.96
C ARG A 159 -8.58 -9.71 1.94
N GLN A 160 -9.33 -9.35 2.99
CA GLN A 160 -9.78 -7.97 3.19
C GLN A 160 -8.57 -7.02 3.33
N ALA A 161 -7.50 -7.44 4.00
CA ALA A 161 -6.26 -6.67 4.06
C ALA A 161 -5.61 -6.49 2.68
N ALA A 162 -5.55 -7.53 1.85
CA ALA A 162 -5.10 -7.41 0.47
C ALA A 162 -5.97 -6.44 -0.35
N ARG A 163 -7.30 -6.48 -0.16
CA ARG A 163 -8.23 -5.54 -0.81
C ARG A 163 -8.04 -4.10 -0.31
N PHE A 164 -7.86 -3.89 0.99
CA PHE A 164 -7.55 -2.59 1.58
C PHE A 164 -6.29 -1.98 0.95
N VAL A 165 -5.20 -2.74 0.90
CA VAL A 165 -3.95 -2.26 0.30
C VAL A 165 -4.14 -1.94 -1.19
N ASN A 166 -4.88 -2.77 -1.91
CA ASN A 166 -5.17 -2.56 -3.33
C ASN A 166 -5.98 -1.27 -3.63
N VAL A 167 -6.79 -0.79 -2.68
CA VAL A 167 -7.58 0.43 -2.85
C VAL A 167 -6.85 1.69 -2.40
N LEU A 168 -5.60 1.58 -1.95
CA LEU A 168 -4.70 2.73 -1.85
C LEU A 168 -4.22 3.11 -3.26
N GLY A 169 -3.98 4.41 -3.48
CA GLY A 169 -3.62 4.92 -4.80
C GLY A 169 -2.23 4.45 -5.25
N TYR A 170 -2.11 4.06 -6.52
CA TYR A 170 -0.81 3.80 -7.12
C TYR A 170 -0.20 5.09 -7.69
N GLU A 171 0.97 5.49 -7.19
CA GLU A 171 1.71 6.66 -7.69
C GLU A 171 3.21 6.42 -7.57
N ARG A 172 3.91 6.45 -8.70
CA ARG A 172 5.38 6.37 -8.70
C ARG A 172 5.99 7.67 -8.20
N ALA A 173 7.17 7.57 -7.60
CA ALA A 173 7.96 8.75 -7.27
C ALA A 173 8.23 9.60 -8.53
N PRO A 174 8.01 10.92 -8.48
CA PRO A 174 8.23 11.80 -9.61
C PRO A 174 9.72 11.86 -9.96
N VAL A 175 10.04 11.83 -11.25
CA VAL A 175 11.42 12.02 -11.75
C VAL A 175 11.54 13.44 -12.28
N ILE A 176 12.39 14.26 -11.65
CA ILE A 176 12.69 15.61 -12.14
C ILE A 176 13.90 15.54 -13.07
N GLY A 177 13.71 15.92 -14.34
CA GLY A 177 14.79 16.22 -15.28
C GLY A 177 15.60 15.01 -15.78
N GLY A 178 15.00 14.12 -16.57
CA GLY A 178 15.69 13.13 -17.43
C GLY A 178 16.64 12.13 -16.76
N GLY A 179 16.87 12.25 -15.46
CA GLY A 179 17.68 11.35 -14.65
C GLY A 179 17.04 9.97 -14.52
N GLY A 180 17.85 9.00 -14.10
CA GLY A 180 17.37 7.65 -13.82
C GLY A 180 16.22 7.66 -12.81
N LYS A 181 15.38 6.62 -12.87
CA LYS A 181 14.25 6.42 -11.93
C LYS A 181 14.74 6.59 -10.50
N GLN A 182 14.21 7.58 -9.79
CA GLN A 182 14.48 7.75 -8.37
C GLN A 182 13.48 6.90 -7.60
N GLU A 183 13.98 5.87 -6.93
CA GLU A 183 13.19 4.97 -6.09
C GLU A 183 13.18 5.53 -4.66
N GLN A 184 11.99 5.81 -4.14
CA GLN A 184 11.79 6.31 -2.78
C GLN A 184 10.74 5.42 -2.10
N TRP A 185 11.09 4.88 -0.94
CA TRP A 185 10.18 4.06 -0.14
C TRP A 185 9.59 4.94 0.96
N CYS A 186 8.29 4.94 1.10
CA CYS A 186 7.63 5.69 2.16
C CYS A 186 7.66 4.87 3.46
N THR A 187 7.90 5.54 4.58
CA THR A 187 7.53 4.98 5.89
C THR A 187 6.03 4.72 5.94
N LEU A 188 5.61 3.76 6.77
CA LEU A 188 4.21 3.31 6.78
C LEU A 188 3.20 4.43 7.09
N LEU A 189 3.56 5.35 7.99
CA LEU A 189 2.75 6.52 8.30
C LEU A 189 2.70 7.52 7.14
N ALA A 190 3.84 7.81 6.53
CA ALA A 190 3.86 8.69 5.36
C ALA A 190 3.03 8.13 4.21
N PHE A 191 3.12 6.82 3.95
CA PHE A 191 2.35 6.14 2.90
C PHE A 191 0.83 6.21 3.17
N LEU A 192 0.40 5.86 4.38
CA LEU A 192 -1.03 5.85 4.73
C LEU A 192 -1.63 7.26 4.79
N CYS A 193 -0.92 8.25 5.34
CA CYS A 193 -1.36 9.65 5.32
C CYS A 193 -1.44 10.22 3.90
N ARG A 194 -0.56 9.78 3.00
CA ARG A 194 -0.59 10.16 1.58
C ARG A 194 -1.68 9.41 0.81
N ASN A 195 -2.12 8.24 1.29
CA ASN A 195 -3.08 7.33 0.64
C ASN A 195 -2.66 6.90 -0.78
N LYS A 196 -1.37 7.03 -1.12
CA LYS A 196 -0.80 6.58 -2.40
C LYS A 196 0.72 6.44 -2.35
N GLY A 197 1.25 5.57 -3.19
CA GLY A 197 2.66 5.20 -3.23
C GLY A 197 2.99 4.19 -4.34
N ASP A 198 4.24 3.72 -4.37
CA ASP A 198 4.69 2.76 -5.39
C ASP A 198 4.44 1.31 -4.95
N CYS A 199 4.84 0.33 -5.76
CA CYS A 199 4.55 -1.07 -5.51
C CYS A 199 5.23 -1.61 -4.24
N GLU A 200 6.40 -1.07 -3.90
CA GLU A 200 7.17 -1.39 -2.70
C GLU A 200 6.43 -0.95 -1.44
N ASP A 201 5.85 0.25 -1.43
CA ASP A 201 5.05 0.77 -0.31
C ASP A 201 3.84 -0.13 -0.02
N HIS A 202 3.13 -0.51 -1.09
CA HIS A 202 1.99 -1.42 -1.02
C HIS A 202 2.40 -2.80 -0.54
N ALA A 203 3.52 -3.35 -1.04
CA ALA A 203 4.03 -4.66 -0.62
C ALA A 203 4.46 -4.64 0.86
N ASN A 204 5.13 -3.58 1.32
CA ASN A 204 5.56 -3.43 2.72
C ASN A 204 4.35 -3.39 3.69
N LEU A 205 3.30 -2.62 3.36
CA LEU A 205 2.07 -2.58 4.16
C LEU A 205 1.34 -3.93 4.15
N LEU A 206 1.20 -4.57 2.99
CA LEU A 206 0.53 -5.87 2.91
C LEU A 206 1.29 -6.95 3.70
N CYS A 207 2.61 -7.02 3.54
CA CYS A 207 3.45 -7.95 4.31
C CYS A 207 3.29 -7.72 5.81
N SER A 208 3.33 -6.45 6.24
CA SER A 208 3.12 -6.04 7.64
C SER A 208 1.76 -6.51 8.17
N LEU A 209 0.68 -6.35 7.41
CA LEU A 209 -0.66 -6.82 7.78
C LEU A 209 -0.74 -8.34 7.87
N LEU A 210 -0.22 -9.07 6.88
CA LEU A 210 -0.23 -10.54 6.87
C LEU A 210 0.56 -11.12 8.05
N LEU A 211 1.72 -10.54 8.38
CA LEU A 211 2.47 -10.85 9.60
C LEU A 211 1.62 -10.58 10.86
N GLY A 212 0.84 -9.51 10.88
CA GLY A 212 -0.08 -9.18 11.96
C GLY A 212 -1.21 -10.21 12.18
N TYR A 213 -1.63 -10.91 11.12
CA TYR A 213 -2.53 -12.07 11.18
C TYR A 213 -1.82 -13.38 11.56
N GLY A 214 -0.50 -13.35 11.78
CA GLY A 214 0.30 -14.53 12.12
C GLY A 214 0.68 -15.40 10.94
N LEU A 215 0.59 -14.89 9.70
CA LEU A 215 1.08 -15.59 8.52
C LEU A 215 2.60 -15.38 8.38
N GLU A 216 3.31 -16.42 7.94
CA GLU A 216 4.72 -16.31 7.59
C GLU A 216 4.84 -15.58 6.23
N ALA A 217 4.96 -14.26 6.29
CA ALA A 217 4.95 -13.39 5.12
C ALA A 217 6.31 -12.73 4.86
N PHE A 218 6.62 -12.54 3.58
CA PHE A 218 7.83 -11.90 3.08
C PHE A 218 7.52 -10.97 1.92
N VAL A 219 8.23 -9.85 1.85
CA VAL A 219 8.32 -9.05 0.62
C VAL A 219 9.31 -9.73 -0.31
N CYS A 220 8.91 -9.96 -1.55
CA CYS A 220 9.75 -10.48 -2.62
C CYS A 220 10.19 -9.35 -3.54
N VAL A 221 11.46 -9.36 -3.94
CA VAL A 221 12.02 -8.40 -4.91
C VAL A 221 12.53 -9.15 -6.13
N GLY A 222 12.12 -8.69 -7.30
CA GLY A 222 12.43 -9.36 -8.55
C GLY A 222 11.87 -8.64 -9.76
N THR A 223 11.50 -9.39 -10.80
CA THR A 223 10.98 -8.80 -12.04
C THR A 223 9.64 -9.40 -12.48
N LYS A 224 8.87 -8.62 -13.23
CA LYS A 224 7.75 -9.07 -14.06
C LYS A 224 8.21 -9.30 -15.50
N ALA A 225 7.26 -9.56 -16.41
CA ALA A 225 7.51 -9.61 -17.84
C ALA A 225 8.35 -8.41 -18.34
N LYS A 226 9.22 -8.67 -19.33
CA LYS A 226 10.17 -7.70 -19.91
C LYS A 226 11.21 -7.16 -18.90
N GLY A 227 11.48 -7.87 -17.81
CA GLY A 227 12.51 -7.50 -16.84
C GLY A 227 12.19 -6.27 -16.00
N VAL A 228 10.91 -5.88 -15.91
CA VAL A 228 10.48 -4.72 -15.13
C VAL A 228 10.62 -5.05 -13.63
N PRO A 229 11.42 -4.29 -12.85
CA PRO A 229 11.50 -4.48 -11.40
C PRO A 229 10.12 -4.36 -10.74
N HIS A 230 9.86 -5.21 -9.77
CA HIS A 230 8.59 -5.24 -9.05
C HIS A 230 8.78 -5.87 -7.66
N ALA A 231 8.02 -5.38 -6.70
CA ALA A 231 7.88 -5.98 -5.38
C ALA A 231 6.48 -6.57 -5.21
N TRP A 232 6.39 -7.75 -4.59
CA TRP A 232 5.14 -8.41 -4.22
C TRP A 232 5.29 -9.09 -2.87
N VAL A 233 4.21 -9.70 -2.35
CA VAL A 233 4.25 -10.40 -1.06
C VAL A 233 4.09 -11.89 -1.28
N MET A 234 4.84 -12.69 -0.55
CA MET A 234 4.72 -14.14 -0.49
C MET A 234 4.35 -14.56 0.92
N THR A 235 3.50 -15.58 1.05
CA THR A 235 3.29 -16.30 2.31
C THR A 235 3.64 -17.76 2.15
N CYS A 236 4.31 -18.31 3.16
CA CYS A 236 4.61 -19.73 3.28
C CYS A 236 3.57 -20.40 4.19
N GLY A 237 2.82 -21.36 3.65
CA GLY A 237 1.92 -22.21 4.42
C GLY A 237 2.69 -23.24 5.24
N THR A 238 2.12 -23.70 6.35
CA THR A 238 2.71 -24.76 7.19
C THR A 238 2.81 -26.10 6.46
N ASP A 239 2.03 -26.27 5.40
CA ASP A 239 2.04 -27.40 4.48
C ASP A 239 3.06 -27.24 3.33
N GLY A 240 3.84 -26.16 3.35
CA GLY A 240 4.77 -25.80 2.26
C GLY A 240 4.10 -25.07 1.09
N THR A 241 2.79 -24.79 1.16
CA THR A 241 2.09 -24.07 0.08
C THR A 241 2.60 -22.64 -0.02
N ILE A 242 3.15 -22.29 -1.17
CA ILE A 242 3.59 -20.92 -1.47
C ILE A 242 2.46 -20.15 -2.12
N THR A 243 2.14 -19.00 -1.55
CA THR A 243 1.11 -18.10 -2.10
C THR A 243 1.69 -16.73 -2.36
N PHE A 244 1.56 -16.24 -3.60
CA PHE A 244 1.91 -14.88 -3.96
C PHE A 244 0.69 -13.96 -3.91
N TRP A 245 0.89 -12.75 -3.41
CA TRP A 245 -0.09 -11.71 -3.25
C TRP A 245 0.36 -10.47 -4.03
N GLU A 246 -0.42 -10.08 -5.03
CA GLU A 246 -0.17 -8.86 -5.81
C GLU A 246 -0.84 -7.68 -5.12
N SER A 247 -0.04 -6.83 -4.48
CA SER A 247 -0.51 -5.72 -3.65
C SER A 247 -1.28 -4.66 -4.46
N LEU A 248 -0.94 -4.48 -5.74
CA LEU A 248 -1.59 -3.50 -6.61
C LEU A 248 -2.89 -3.98 -7.26
N THR A 249 -3.20 -5.28 -7.25
CA THR A 249 -4.44 -5.82 -7.84
C THR A 249 -5.33 -6.55 -6.84
N GLY A 250 -4.79 -6.88 -5.66
CA GLY A 250 -5.43 -7.74 -4.67
C GLY A 250 -5.48 -9.21 -5.09
N HIS A 251 -4.89 -9.58 -6.23
CA HIS A 251 -4.90 -10.96 -6.71
C HIS A 251 -3.98 -11.85 -5.90
N ARG A 252 -4.39 -13.11 -5.79
CA ARG A 252 -3.66 -14.14 -5.07
C ARG A 252 -3.40 -15.33 -5.99
N TYR A 253 -2.16 -15.80 -5.99
CA TYR A 253 -1.70 -16.87 -6.86
C TYR A 253 -1.07 -17.96 -6.01
N ILE A 254 -1.57 -19.19 -6.14
CA ILE A 254 -0.92 -20.36 -5.54
C ILE A 254 0.23 -20.76 -6.47
N HIS A 255 1.45 -20.74 -5.97
CA HIS A 255 2.62 -21.17 -6.72
C HIS A 255 2.70 -22.70 -6.70
N LYS A 256 2.87 -23.28 -7.88
CA LYS A 256 3.15 -24.70 -8.07
C LYS A 256 4.56 -24.78 -8.65
N SER A 257 5.48 -25.37 -7.89
CA SER A 257 6.85 -25.55 -8.35
C SER A 257 6.85 -26.50 -9.55
N VAL A 258 7.58 -26.12 -10.60
CA VAL A 258 7.82 -26.99 -11.75
C VAL A 258 9.10 -27.77 -11.50
N ASN A 259 9.01 -29.10 -11.46
CA ASN A 259 10.19 -29.95 -11.40
C ASN A 259 10.78 -30.11 -12.83
N PRO A 260 11.98 -29.57 -13.11
CA PRO A 260 12.57 -29.66 -14.44
C PRO A 260 12.97 -31.08 -14.84
N ASP A 261 13.08 -32.01 -13.89
CA ASP A 261 13.48 -33.40 -14.12
C ASP A 261 12.28 -34.35 -14.37
N GLU A 262 11.04 -33.87 -14.23
CA GLU A 262 9.86 -34.66 -14.57
C GLU A 262 9.70 -34.79 -16.10
N PRO A 263 9.40 -35.99 -16.63
CA PRO A 263 9.22 -36.18 -18.06
C PRO A 263 8.12 -35.24 -18.58
N PRO A 264 8.27 -34.64 -19.77
CA PRO A 264 7.30 -33.71 -20.33
C PRO A 264 6.02 -34.48 -20.69
N VAL A 265 5.15 -34.65 -19.71
CA VAL A 265 3.83 -35.25 -19.88
C VAL A 265 2.81 -34.20 -19.44
N ALA A 266 1.98 -33.81 -20.41
CA ALA A 266 1.00 -32.71 -20.40
C ALA A 266 1.60 -31.29 -20.46
N GLU A 267 0.93 -30.40 -21.18
CA GLU A 267 1.24 -28.97 -21.19
C GLU A 267 1.35 -28.46 -19.75
N GLN A 268 2.55 -28.04 -19.35
CA GLN A 268 2.72 -27.43 -18.04
C GLN A 268 1.84 -26.18 -17.99
N PRO A 269 0.95 -26.05 -16.99
CA PRO A 269 0.04 -24.92 -16.92
C PRO A 269 0.88 -23.65 -16.78
N LYS A 270 0.70 -22.72 -17.73
CA LYS A 270 1.40 -21.42 -17.70
C LYS A 270 1.23 -20.79 -16.32
N PRO A 271 2.31 -20.26 -15.72
CA PRO A 271 2.22 -19.57 -14.44
C PRO A 271 1.15 -18.48 -14.50
N LEU A 272 0.18 -18.53 -13.57
CA LEU A 272 -0.93 -17.57 -13.52
C LEU A 272 -0.47 -16.19 -13.03
N TYR A 273 0.66 -16.13 -12.33
CA TYR A 273 1.25 -14.89 -11.80
C TYR A 273 2.17 -14.21 -12.82
N PRO A 274 2.38 -12.88 -12.71
CA PRO A 274 3.18 -12.12 -13.67
C PRO A 274 4.70 -12.12 -13.40
N TYR A 275 5.14 -12.69 -12.28
CA TYR A 275 6.53 -12.67 -11.80
C TYR A 275 7.43 -13.62 -12.60
N ARG A 276 8.65 -13.16 -12.90
CA ARG A 276 9.62 -13.87 -13.74
C ARG A 276 10.88 -14.21 -12.96
N THR A 277 11.49 -13.25 -12.29
CA THR A 277 12.68 -13.50 -11.47
C THR A 277 12.48 -13.08 -10.02
N ILE A 278 13.23 -13.67 -9.11
CA ILE A 278 13.27 -13.34 -7.68
C ILE A 278 14.73 -13.32 -7.20
N GLY A 279 15.17 -12.15 -6.72
CA GLY A 279 16.53 -11.94 -6.25
C GLY A 279 16.66 -12.04 -4.73
N CYS A 280 15.70 -11.53 -3.98
CA CYS A 280 15.69 -11.66 -2.51
C CYS A 280 14.27 -11.67 -1.94
N VAL A 281 14.16 -12.18 -0.71
CA VAL A 281 12.98 -12.06 0.14
C VAL A 281 13.37 -11.50 1.50
N PHE A 282 12.50 -10.70 2.09
CA PHE A 282 12.74 -10.14 3.42
C PHE A 282 11.45 -9.89 4.20
N ASN A 283 11.58 -9.81 5.52
CA ASN A 283 10.56 -9.29 6.40
C ASN A 283 11.23 -8.50 7.54
N HIS A 284 10.52 -8.27 8.64
CA HIS A 284 11.03 -7.53 9.80
C HIS A 284 12.16 -8.21 10.59
N GLN A 285 12.42 -9.50 10.35
CA GLN A 285 13.41 -10.32 11.07
C GLN A 285 14.49 -10.90 10.14
N MET A 286 14.10 -11.29 8.93
CA MET A 286 14.94 -12.05 8.02
C MET A 286 15.20 -11.30 6.72
N PHE A 287 16.39 -11.50 6.17
CA PHE A 287 16.77 -11.11 4.81
C PHE A 287 17.49 -12.27 4.14
N LEU A 288 16.98 -12.72 3.00
CA LEU A 288 17.47 -13.88 2.27
C LEU A 288 17.73 -13.53 0.80
N GLY A 289 18.94 -13.74 0.33
CA GLY A 289 19.29 -13.63 -1.10
C GLY A 289 19.13 -14.97 -1.80
N ASN A 290 18.43 -15.00 -2.93
CA ASN A 290 18.31 -16.21 -3.74
C ASN A 290 19.67 -16.59 -4.32
N CYS A 291 20.27 -17.66 -3.83
CA CYS A 291 21.56 -18.17 -4.30
C CYS A 291 21.43 -19.49 -5.06
N GLN A 292 20.24 -19.81 -5.59
CA GLN A 292 20.04 -20.95 -6.51
C GLN A 292 20.71 -20.69 -7.87
N PRO A 293 20.95 -21.72 -8.71
CA PRO A 293 21.53 -21.53 -10.05
C PRO A 293 20.73 -20.59 -10.96
N SER A 294 19.39 -20.64 -10.88
CA SER A 294 18.46 -19.77 -11.59
C SER A 294 17.73 -18.84 -10.60
N ASP A 295 17.39 -17.64 -11.04
CA ASP A 295 16.50 -16.72 -10.32
C ASP A 295 15.06 -16.77 -10.82
N SER A 296 14.73 -17.67 -11.75
CA SER A 296 13.36 -17.84 -12.26
C SER A 296 12.40 -18.28 -11.16
N VAL A 297 11.29 -17.55 -10.99
CA VAL A 297 10.27 -17.83 -9.98
C VAL A 297 9.60 -19.20 -10.20
N GLU A 298 9.46 -19.62 -11.46
CA GLU A 298 8.76 -20.85 -11.85
C GLU A 298 9.42 -22.14 -11.32
N ILE A 299 10.75 -22.16 -11.31
CA ILE A 299 11.55 -23.30 -10.84
C ILE A 299 12.25 -23.02 -9.50
N CYS A 300 11.91 -21.90 -8.86
CA CYS A 300 12.50 -21.52 -7.59
C CYS A 300 12.03 -22.48 -6.49
N VAL A 301 12.98 -23.00 -5.70
CA VAL A 301 12.67 -23.79 -4.52
C VAL A 301 12.58 -22.86 -3.31
N PHE A 302 11.38 -22.72 -2.77
CA PHE A 302 11.04 -21.83 -1.65
C PHE A 302 11.23 -22.47 -0.28
N ASP A 303 12.24 -23.33 -0.13
CA ASP A 303 12.69 -23.80 1.17
C ASP A 303 13.65 -22.78 1.77
N LEU A 304 13.08 -21.79 2.48
CA LEU A 304 13.83 -20.64 3.00
C LEU A 304 14.83 -21.00 4.11
N ASN A 305 14.75 -22.22 4.67
CA ASN A 305 15.69 -22.72 5.68
C ASN A 305 16.94 -23.36 5.07
N ASP A 306 16.93 -23.66 3.76
CA ASP A 306 18.05 -24.25 3.06
C ASP A 306 19.04 -23.16 2.61
N GLU A 307 20.11 -22.99 3.39
CA GLU A 307 21.15 -21.99 3.12
C GLU A 307 21.91 -22.20 1.79
N SER A 308 21.82 -23.40 1.21
CA SER A 308 22.38 -23.67 -0.13
C SER A 308 21.54 -23.04 -1.25
N LYS A 309 20.28 -22.70 -0.97
CA LYS A 309 19.32 -22.05 -1.88
C LYS A 309 19.09 -20.58 -1.54
N TRP A 310 19.14 -20.24 -0.26
CA TRP A 310 18.86 -18.90 0.24
C TRP A 310 19.98 -18.45 1.18
N LYS A 311 20.85 -17.53 0.74
CA LYS A 311 21.90 -16.98 1.60
C LYS A 311 21.26 -16.06 2.65
N PRO A 312 21.35 -16.33 3.96
CA PRO A 312 20.77 -15.46 4.97
C PRO A 312 21.73 -14.35 5.36
N MET A 313 21.18 -13.23 5.83
CA MET A 313 21.89 -12.31 6.73
C MET A 313 21.70 -12.75 8.18
N SER A 314 22.64 -12.40 9.06
CA SER A 314 22.52 -12.62 10.51
C SER A 314 21.32 -11.85 11.05
N GLU A 315 20.47 -12.56 11.78
CA GLU A 315 19.30 -11.98 12.43
C GLU A 315 19.72 -10.95 13.48
N GLU A 316 20.83 -11.17 14.20
CA GLU A 316 21.41 -10.22 15.16
C GLU A 316 21.87 -8.94 14.47
N ALA A 317 22.49 -9.06 13.29
CA ALA A 317 22.89 -7.91 12.50
C ALA A 317 21.66 -7.08 12.06
N ILE A 318 20.60 -7.73 11.58
CA ILE A 318 19.34 -7.05 11.22
C ILE A 318 18.69 -6.40 12.45
N LYS A 319 18.54 -7.15 13.54
CA LYS A 319 17.98 -6.66 14.82
C LYS A 319 18.76 -5.46 15.35
N SER A 320 20.07 -5.41 15.17
CA SER A 320 20.90 -4.30 15.66
C SER A 320 20.50 -2.93 15.08
N VAL A 321 19.95 -2.89 13.86
CA VAL A 321 19.57 -1.67 13.13
C VAL A 321 18.06 -1.51 12.92
N CYS A 322 17.27 -2.57 13.12
CA CYS A 322 15.80 -2.55 12.98
C CYS A 322 15.04 -2.57 14.31
N ALA A 323 15.71 -2.89 15.43
CA ALA A 323 15.09 -2.85 16.76
C ALA A 323 14.71 -1.41 17.18
N PRO A 324 13.68 -1.24 18.03
CA PRO A 324 13.32 0.06 18.58
C PRO A 324 14.53 0.80 19.16
N GLY A 325 14.60 2.11 18.92
CA GLY A 325 15.70 2.96 19.37
C GLY A 325 16.93 3.04 18.46
N ALA A 326 16.93 2.41 17.28
CA ALA A 326 17.94 2.71 16.25
C ALA A 326 17.46 3.89 15.36
N THR A 327 18.37 4.71 14.82
CA THR A 327 18.02 5.88 13.98
C THR A 327 17.46 5.41 12.64
N THR A 328 17.97 4.29 12.13
CA THR A 328 17.37 3.57 11.00
C THR A 328 16.06 2.86 11.34
N SER A 329 15.74 2.62 12.62
CA SER A 329 14.46 2.04 13.01
C SER A 329 13.35 3.06 12.86
N LEU A 330 12.23 2.62 12.28
CA LEU A 330 11.01 3.40 12.26
C LEU A 330 10.27 3.18 13.59
N PRO A 331 9.65 4.21 14.17
CA PRO A 331 8.85 4.04 15.38
C PRO A 331 7.73 3.02 15.12
N PRO A 332 7.18 2.41 16.18
CA PRO A 332 5.99 1.56 16.05
C PRO A 332 4.89 2.32 15.30
N PHE A 333 4.28 1.66 14.32
CA PHE A 333 3.18 2.26 13.59
C PHE A 333 1.94 2.35 14.49
N PRO A 334 1.22 3.50 14.53
CA PRO A 334 -0.02 3.61 15.29
C PRO A 334 -1.08 2.61 14.79
N PRO A 335 -2.09 2.27 15.58
CA PRO A 335 -3.22 1.48 15.09
C PRO A 335 -3.88 2.15 13.89
N LEU A 336 -4.38 1.35 12.95
CA LEU A 336 -5.18 1.86 11.83
C LEU A 336 -6.41 2.61 12.33
N CYS A 337 -6.75 3.70 11.67
CA CYS A 337 -7.93 4.50 11.94
C CYS A 337 -9.13 3.99 11.13
N ALA A 338 -10.31 4.02 11.74
CA ALA A 338 -11.56 3.76 11.02
C ALA A 338 -11.80 4.85 9.96
N SER A 339 -12.52 4.49 8.90
CA SER A 339 -12.92 5.46 7.88
C SER A 339 -13.78 6.56 8.49
N THR A 340 -13.50 7.81 8.12
CA THR A 340 -14.36 8.96 8.43
C THR A 340 -15.40 9.23 7.34
N ILE A 341 -15.40 8.42 6.27
CA ILE A 341 -16.30 8.56 5.13
C ILE A 341 -17.63 7.87 5.42
N ASP A 342 -18.74 8.59 5.26
CA ASP A 342 -20.06 7.95 5.18
C ASP A 342 -20.26 7.42 3.75
N ALA A 343 -20.18 6.09 3.61
CA ALA A 343 -20.33 5.40 2.33
C ALA A 343 -21.65 5.73 1.63
N SER A 344 -22.75 5.82 2.39
CA SER A 344 -24.09 6.01 1.81
C SER A 344 -24.28 7.42 1.27
N VAL A 345 -23.90 8.43 2.06
CA VAL A 345 -23.96 9.84 1.67
C VAL A 345 -23.03 10.10 0.47
N THR A 346 -21.78 9.62 0.56
CA THR A 346 -20.80 9.80 -0.52
C THR A 346 -21.26 9.12 -1.82
N SER A 347 -21.89 7.94 -1.73
CA SER A 347 -22.44 7.25 -2.92
C SER A 347 -23.49 8.11 -3.61
N ASN A 348 -24.46 8.64 -2.85
CA ASN A 348 -25.53 9.46 -3.38
C ASN A 348 -25.02 10.78 -3.99
N GLU A 349 -24.04 11.42 -3.35
CA GLU A 349 -23.42 12.65 -3.85
C GLU A 349 -22.72 12.44 -5.20
N ILE A 350 -21.90 11.39 -5.32
CA ILE A 350 -21.21 11.06 -6.58
C ILE A 350 -22.23 10.69 -7.65
N GLU A 351 -23.26 9.90 -7.31
CA GLU A 351 -24.33 9.52 -8.24
C GLU A 351 -25.06 10.74 -8.82
N MET A 352 -25.45 11.68 -7.96
CA MET A 352 -26.09 12.93 -8.37
C MET A 352 -25.18 13.76 -9.28
N GLN A 353 -23.90 13.90 -8.94
CA GLN A 353 -22.93 14.62 -9.77
C GLN A 353 -22.76 13.96 -11.14
N LEU A 354 -22.68 12.63 -11.21
CA LEU A 354 -22.58 11.90 -12.49
C LEU A 354 -23.84 12.05 -13.33
N ARG A 355 -25.04 12.05 -12.72
CA ARG A 355 -26.29 12.31 -13.45
C ARG A 355 -26.29 13.68 -14.12
N LEU A 356 -25.82 14.71 -13.42
CA LEU A 356 -25.69 16.06 -13.98
C LEU A 356 -24.69 16.08 -15.16
N LEU A 357 -23.50 15.51 -14.97
CA LEU A 357 -22.45 15.48 -15.99
C LEU A 357 -22.88 14.72 -17.26
N VAL A 358 -23.56 13.57 -17.11
CA VAL A 358 -24.13 12.81 -18.23
C VAL A 358 -25.20 13.62 -18.95
N SER A 359 -26.10 14.26 -18.20
CA SER A 359 -27.20 15.05 -18.78
C SER A 359 -26.67 16.24 -19.59
N GLU A 360 -25.65 16.94 -19.07
CA GLU A 360 -24.96 18.02 -19.78
C GLU A 360 -24.27 17.51 -21.06
N HIS A 361 -23.47 16.44 -20.94
CA HIS A 361 -22.77 15.87 -22.09
C HIS A 361 -23.72 15.40 -23.20
N ARG A 362 -24.82 14.75 -22.83
CA ARG A 362 -25.84 14.31 -23.79
C ARG A 362 -26.55 15.49 -24.45
N LYS A 363 -26.84 16.54 -23.69
CA LYS A 363 -27.42 17.77 -24.22
C LYS A 363 -26.51 18.41 -25.28
N ASP A 364 -25.20 18.43 -25.04
CA ASP A 364 -24.22 18.96 -26.01
C ASP A 364 -24.18 18.14 -27.32
N LEU A 365 -24.53 16.85 -27.25
CA LEU A 365 -24.68 15.96 -28.40
C LEU A 365 -26.08 16.03 -29.06
N GLY A 366 -26.98 16.88 -28.55
CA GLY A 366 -28.37 16.97 -29.02
C GLY A 366 -29.25 15.78 -28.62
N LEU A 367 -28.85 15.01 -27.59
CA LEU A 367 -29.58 13.84 -27.11
C LEU A 367 -30.46 14.19 -25.91
N THR A 368 -31.65 13.59 -25.85
CA THR A 368 -32.50 13.65 -24.65
C THR A 368 -31.98 12.72 -23.56
N THR A 369 -32.17 13.09 -22.30
CA THR A 369 -31.77 12.26 -21.15
C THR A 369 -33.00 11.98 -20.30
N VAL A 370 -33.35 10.71 -20.15
CA VAL A 370 -34.40 10.22 -19.27
C VAL A 370 -33.76 9.26 -18.28
N TRP A 371 -33.85 9.57 -16.98
CA TRP A 371 -33.32 8.73 -15.92
C TRP A 371 -34.37 7.71 -15.46
N GLU A 372 -33.94 6.46 -15.28
CA GLU A 372 -34.76 5.37 -14.74
C GLU A 372 -34.23 4.98 -13.34
N ASP A 373 -34.97 5.40 -12.31
CA ASP A 373 -34.56 5.23 -10.91
C ASP A 373 -34.68 3.78 -10.46
N GLN A 374 -35.70 3.05 -10.93
CA GLN A 374 -35.85 1.64 -10.61
C GLN A 374 -34.69 0.83 -11.20
N LEU A 375 -34.35 1.08 -12.47
CA LEU A 375 -33.21 0.42 -13.10
C LEU A 375 -31.91 0.76 -12.38
N SER A 376 -31.70 2.03 -11.97
CA SER A 376 -30.55 2.44 -11.17
C SER A 376 -30.47 1.65 -9.85
N TYR A 377 -31.60 1.49 -9.15
CA TYR A 377 -31.66 0.71 -7.93
C TYR A 377 -31.29 -0.77 -8.17
N LEU A 378 -31.76 -1.38 -9.26
CA LEU A 378 -31.47 -2.77 -9.63
C LEU A 378 -29.99 -3.05 -9.92
N LEU A 379 -29.16 -2.03 -10.17
CA LEU A 379 -27.70 -2.20 -10.32
C LEU A 379 -26.98 -2.38 -8.97
N SER A 380 -27.63 -2.07 -7.84
CA SER A 380 -27.01 -2.10 -6.50
C SER A 380 -26.46 -3.48 -6.09
N PRO A 381 -27.18 -4.60 -6.33
CA PRO A 381 -26.67 -5.94 -6.01
C PRO A 381 -25.42 -6.30 -6.82
N ALA A 382 -25.38 -5.97 -8.12
CA ALA A 382 -24.21 -6.24 -8.97
C ALA A 382 -22.96 -5.54 -8.42
N LEU A 383 -23.06 -4.26 -8.06
CA LEU A 383 -21.94 -3.52 -7.46
C LEU A 383 -21.51 -4.10 -6.10
N ALA A 384 -22.46 -4.62 -5.31
CA ALA A 384 -22.16 -5.33 -4.07
C ALA A 384 -21.35 -6.61 -4.33
N SER A 385 -21.80 -7.41 -5.30
CA SER A 385 -21.19 -8.66 -5.71
C SER A 385 -19.78 -8.47 -6.23
N TYR A 386 -19.52 -7.42 -7.02
CA TYR A 386 -18.17 -7.12 -7.51
C TYR A 386 -17.20 -6.81 -6.36
N GLU A 387 -17.60 -6.00 -5.37
CA GLU A 387 -16.74 -5.73 -4.22
C GLU A 387 -16.54 -6.98 -3.35
N PHE A 388 -17.60 -7.75 -3.14
CA PHE A 388 -17.56 -9.00 -2.40
C PHE A 388 -16.58 -9.99 -3.05
N GLU A 389 -16.62 -10.13 -4.37
CA GLU A 389 -15.70 -10.98 -5.13
C GLU A 389 -14.25 -10.50 -4.99
N ARG A 390 -14.00 -9.18 -5.03
CA ARG A 390 -12.65 -8.63 -4.79
C ARG A 390 -12.11 -8.94 -3.40
N THR A 391 -13.00 -9.05 -2.42
CA THR A 391 -12.64 -9.31 -1.02
C THR A 391 -12.47 -10.80 -0.71
N THR A 392 -13.26 -11.66 -1.35
CA THR A 392 -13.35 -13.10 -1.00
C THR A 392 -12.76 -14.02 -2.06
N SER A 393 -12.61 -13.54 -3.30
CA SER A 393 -12.38 -14.32 -4.50
C SER A 393 -13.51 -15.30 -4.84
N ILE A 394 -14.73 -15.07 -4.32
CA ILE A 394 -15.92 -15.88 -4.57
C ILE A 394 -16.92 -15.00 -5.33
N SER A 395 -17.35 -15.45 -6.52
CA SER A 395 -18.41 -14.78 -7.28
C SER A 395 -19.77 -15.28 -6.79
N ALA A 396 -20.66 -14.37 -6.39
CA ALA A 396 -21.99 -14.67 -5.86
C ALA A 396 -22.99 -13.55 -6.22
N GLY A 397 -24.27 -13.89 -6.40
CA GLY A 397 -25.36 -12.91 -6.60
C GLY A 397 -25.62 -12.45 -8.05
N ASN A 398 -24.96 -13.06 -9.05
CA ASN A 398 -25.14 -12.71 -10.46
C ASN A 398 -26.49 -13.20 -11.02
N GLU A 399 -27.05 -14.29 -10.51
CA GLU A 399 -28.28 -14.89 -11.05
C GLU A 399 -29.51 -14.05 -10.73
N GLU A 400 -29.64 -13.61 -9.47
CA GLU A 400 -30.74 -12.76 -9.01
C GLU A 400 -30.71 -11.38 -9.70
N PHE A 401 -29.51 -10.85 -9.92
CA PHE A 401 -29.33 -9.61 -10.69
C PHE A 401 -29.82 -9.79 -12.15
N GLN A 402 -29.40 -10.86 -12.83
CA GLN A 402 -29.83 -11.12 -14.21
C GLN A 402 -31.34 -11.31 -14.32
N ASP A 403 -31.95 -12.04 -13.39
CA ASP A 403 -33.39 -12.25 -13.34
C ASP A 403 -34.15 -10.93 -13.11
N ALA A 404 -33.68 -10.08 -12.19
CA ALA A 404 -34.28 -8.78 -11.94
C ALA A 404 -34.20 -7.84 -13.15
N ILE A 405 -33.07 -7.81 -13.86
CA ILE A 405 -32.91 -7.01 -15.09
C ILE A 405 -33.81 -7.54 -16.20
N ARG A 406 -33.88 -8.86 -16.41
CA ARG A 406 -34.77 -9.46 -17.44
C ARG A 406 -36.24 -9.14 -17.21
N ARG A 407 -36.67 -8.96 -15.96
CA ARG A 407 -38.06 -8.54 -15.64
C ARG A 407 -38.30 -7.04 -15.77
N ALA A 408 -37.25 -6.23 -15.58
CA ALA A 408 -37.35 -4.78 -15.63
C ALA A 408 -37.30 -4.24 -17.06
N VAL A 409 -36.56 -4.91 -17.94
CA VAL A 409 -36.36 -4.50 -19.34
C VAL A 409 -37.55 -4.98 -20.18
N PRO A 410 -38.29 -4.07 -20.85
CA PRO A 410 -39.44 -4.44 -21.66
C PRO A 410 -39.09 -5.33 -22.87
N ASP A 411 -40.07 -6.08 -23.37
CA ASP A 411 -39.91 -6.85 -24.61
C ASP A 411 -39.54 -5.92 -25.78
N GLY A 412 -38.53 -6.33 -26.56
CA GLY A 412 -37.99 -5.53 -27.67
C GLY A 412 -36.96 -4.48 -27.26
N HIS A 413 -36.70 -4.30 -25.96
CA HIS A 413 -35.62 -3.44 -25.47
C HIS A 413 -34.33 -4.22 -25.25
N THR A 414 -33.19 -3.56 -25.45
CA THR A 414 -31.87 -4.09 -25.13
C THR A 414 -31.31 -3.40 -23.90
N PHE A 415 -30.83 -4.18 -22.93
CA PHE A 415 -30.08 -3.68 -21.78
C PHE A 415 -28.57 -3.75 -22.03
N LYS A 416 -27.87 -2.65 -21.75
CA LYS A 416 -26.41 -2.60 -21.69
C LYS A 416 -26.01 -2.00 -20.35
N GLY A 417 -25.07 -2.64 -19.66
CA GLY A 417 -24.55 -2.17 -18.38
C GLY A 417 -23.07 -2.48 -18.24
N PHE A 418 -22.30 -1.51 -17.75
CA PHE A 418 -20.86 -1.67 -17.57
C PHE A 418 -20.40 -1.16 -16.20
N PRO A 419 -19.86 -2.04 -15.34
CA PRO A 419 -19.28 -1.65 -14.06
C PRO A 419 -17.84 -1.16 -14.24
N ILE A 420 -17.49 -0.10 -13.53
CA ILE A 420 -16.13 0.45 -13.46
C ILE A 420 -15.78 0.82 -12.02
N HIS A 421 -14.52 0.64 -11.65
CA HIS A 421 -14.01 0.81 -10.30
C HIS A 421 -12.95 1.90 -10.23
N PHE A 422 -13.03 2.73 -9.19
CA PHE A 422 -12.06 3.78 -8.87
C PHE A 422 -11.65 3.72 -7.40
N VAL A 423 -10.48 4.26 -7.09
CA VAL A 423 -9.93 4.39 -5.72
C VAL A 423 -10.02 5.84 -5.21
N TYR A 424 -10.83 6.67 -5.87
CA TYR A 424 -11.00 8.08 -5.57
C TYR A 424 -12.46 8.49 -5.76
N ARG A 425 -12.84 9.63 -5.17
CA ARG A 425 -14.24 10.09 -5.05
C ARG A 425 -14.61 11.24 -5.99
N ASN A 426 -13.67 11.72 -6.82
CA ASN A 426 -13.92 12.83 -7.75
C ASN A 426 -14.79 12.40 -8.95
N ALA A 427 -16.07 12.78 -8.94
CA ALA A 427 -17.04 12.42 -9.98
C ALA A 427 -16.67 12.95 -11.38
N ARG A 428 -16.13 14.17 -11.49
CA ARG A 428 -15.71 14.75 -12.78
C ARG A 428 -14.56 13.95 -13.40
N ARG A 429 -13.57 13.59 -12.59
CA ARG A 429 -12.44 12.74 -13.00
C ARG A 429 -12.91 11.34 -13.40
N ALA A 430 -13.83 10.76 -12.63
CA ALA A 430 -14.43 9.47 -12.93
C ALA A 430 -15.20 9.52 -14.27
N PHE A 431 -16.05 10.52 -14.47
CA PHE A 431 -16.81 10.72 -15.70
C PHE A 431 -15.91 10.87 -16.93
N ALA A 432 -14.90 11.73 -16.87
CA ALA A 432 -13.92 11.90 -17.95
C ALA A 432 -13.16 10.60 -18.26
N THR A 433 -12.94 9.74 -17.27
CA THR A 433 -12.35 8.41 -17.49
C THR A 433 -13.34 7.45 -18.12
N CYS A 434 -14.62 7.50 -17.72
CA CYS A 434 -15.68 6.70 -18.32
C CYS A 434 -15.86 7.04 -19.80
N LEU A 435 -15.84 8.31 -20.20
CA LEU A 435 -15.95 8.70 -21.62
C LEU A 435 -14.79 8.19 -22.49
N ARG A 436 -13.64 7.83 -21.91
CA ARG A 436 -12.53 7.18 -22.66
C ARG A 436 -12.67 5.66 -22.76
N SER A 437 -13.60 5.05 -22.01
CA SER A 437 -13.91 3.63 -22.12
C SER A 437 -14.95 3.44 -23.21
N PRO A 438 -14.69 2.65 -24.26
CA PRO A 438 -15.65 2.48 -25.36
C PRO A 438 -16.98 1.90 -24.86
N PHE A 439 -16.97 1.03 -23.85
CA PHE A 439 -18.18 0.45 -23.26
C PHE A 439 -19.03 1.49 -22.53
N CYS A 440 -18.41 2.38 -21.74
CA CYS A 440 -19.15 3.42 -21.04
C CYS A 440 -19.63 4.50 -22.01
N GLU A 441 -18.79 4.90 -22.96
CA GLU A 441 -19.14 5.87 -24.00
C GLU A 441 -20.34 5.38 -24.81
N GLU A 442 -20.36 4.10 -25.24
CA GLU A 442 -21.48 3.52 -25.97
C GLU A 442 -22.80 3.59 -25.18
N ILE A 443 -22.76 3.33 -23.87
CA ILE A 443 -23.93 3.42 -22.98
C ILE A 443 -24.36 4.89 -22.79
N ILE A 444 -23.42 5.77 -22.46
CA ILE A 444 -23.70 7.19 -22.16
C ILE A 444 -24.20 7.92 -23.40
N CYS A 445 -23.66 7.60 -24.59
CA CYS A 445 -24.01 8.19 -25.87
C CYS A 445 -25.08 7.38 -26.62
N CYS A 446 -25.72 6.40 -25.97
CA CYS A 446 -26.73 5.54 -26.58
C CYS A 446 -27.84 6.36 -27.26
N ARG A 447 -28.19 5.93 -28.46
CA ARG A 447 -29.25 6.46 -29.33
C ARG A 447 -30.22 5.33 -29.65
N GLY A 448 -31.50 5.66 -29.74
CA GLY A 448 -32.57 4.73 -30.07
C GLY A 448 -33.92 5.35 -29.74
N ASP A 449 -34.98 4.60 -30.02
CA ASP A 449 -36.31 4.97 -29.57
C ASP A 449 -36.43 4.63 -28.07
N GLN A 450 -36.98 5.57 -27.29
CA GLN A 450 -37.20 5.40 -25.84
C GLN A 450 -35.95 5.00 -25.02
N VAL A 451 -34.82 5.69 -25.22
CA VAL A 451 -33.63 5.49 -24.38
C VAL A 451 -33.89 5.92 -22.94
N ARG A 452 -33.70 5.01 -21.99
CA ARG A 452 -33.62 5.32 -20.56
C ARG A 452 -32.25 4.98 -19.99
N LEU A 453 -31.73 5.88 -19.19
CA LEU A 453 -30.41 5.79 -18.58
C LEU A 453 -30.52 5.49 -17.10
N ALA A 454 -29.59 4.69 -16.61
CA ALA A 454 -29.41 4.40 -15.20
C ALA A 454 -27.94 4.59 -14.84
N VAL A 455 -27.71 5.11 -13.65
CA VAL A 455 -26.39 5.14 -13.04
C VAL A 455 -26.54 4.79 -11.58
N ARG A 456 -25.67 3.90 -11.10
CA ARG A 456 -25.59 3.55 -9.69
C ARG A 456 -24.18 3.68 -9.20
N VAL A 457 -24.01 4.26 -8.02
CA VAL A 457 -22.72 4.37 -7.35
C VAL A 457 -22.76 3.65 -6.02
N ARG A 458 -21.70 2.90 -5.71
CA ARG A 458 -21.48 2.33 -4.37
C ARG A 458 -20.06 2.58 -3.91
N VAL A 459 -19.94 3.27 -2.78
CA VAL A 459 -18.68 3.49 -2.06
C VAL A 459 -18.57 2.42 -0.98
N PHE A 460 -17.42 1.76 -0.92
CA PHE A 460 -17.04 0.84 0.15
C PHE A 460 -15.82 1.41 0.86
N THR A 461 -15.92 1.54 2.17
CA THR A 461 -14.91 2.21 2.99
C THR A 461 -13.97 1.20 3.64
N TYR A 462 -12.71 1.57 3.67
CA TYR A 462 -11.62 0.83 4.30
C TYR A 462 -10.93 1.71 5.35
N PRO A 463 -10.00 1.16 6.16
CA PRO A 463 -9.23 1.96 7.10
C PRO A 463 -8.54 3.16 6.45
N GLU A 464 -8.16 4.15 7.25
CA GLU A 464 -7.47 5.38 6.81
C GLU A 464 -8.23 6.16 5.73
N SER A 465 -9.56 6.04 5.74
CA SER A 465 -10.44 6.65 4.74
C SER A 465 -10.11 6.29 3.28
N ALA A 466 -9.45 5.15 3.07
CA ALA A 466 -9.36 4.53 1.75
C ALA A 466 -10.74 4.03 1.31
N CYS A 467 -10.98 3.96 0.00
CA CYS A 467 -12.29 3.53 -0.51
C CYS A 467 -12.21 2.87 -1.88
N ALA A 468 -13.14 1.95 -2.12
CA ALA A 468 -13.49 1.46 -3.44
C ALA A 468 -14.77 2.15 -3.90
N VAL A 469 -14.73 2.84 -5.04
CA VAL A 469 -15.89 3.50 -5.65
C VAL A 469 -16.26 2.74 -6.91
N TRP A 470 -17.36 2.00 -6.84
CA TRP A 470 -17.96 1.32 -7.98
C TRP A 470 -19.02 2.18 -8.61
N ILE A 471 -18.95 2.32 -9.94
CA ILE A 471 -19.93 3.03 -10.75
C ILE A 471 -20.41 2.05 -11.82
N MET A 472 -21.72 1.96 -12.02
CA MET A 472 -22.28 1.24 -13.16
C MET A 472 -23.18 2.17 -13.94
N PHE A 473 -22.80 2.43 -15.19
CA PHE A 473 -23.71 3.05 -16.16
C PHE A 473 -24.48 1.94 -16.86
N ALA A 474 -25.76 2.18 -17.09
CA ALA A 474 -26.59 1.30 -17.89
C ALA A 474 -27.57 2.11 -18.74
N CYS A 475 -28.00 1.49 -19.84
CA CYS A 475 -29.09 1.99 -20.66
C CYS A 475 -30.02 0.84 -21.04
N GLU A 476 -31.30 1.16 -21.16
CA GLU A 476 -32.25 0.38 -21.94
C GLU A 476 -32.71 1.20 -23.14
N CYS A 477 -32.82 0.57 -24.30
CA CYS A 477 -33.29 1.22 -25.52
C CYS A 477 -34.08 0.24 -26.38
N ALA A 478 -35.15 0.72 -27.02
CA ALA A 478 -35.78 -0.01 -28.10
C ALA A 478 -34.91 0.11 -29.37
N SER A 479 -34.91 -0.95 -30.19
CA SER A 479 -34.14 -1.03 -31.44
C SER A 479 -34.75 -0.19 -32.54
#